data_AF-A0A9D8KXV1-F1
#
_entry.id   AF-A0A9D8KXV1-F1
#
_cell.length_a   1.000
_cell.length_b   1.000
_cell.length_c   1.000
_cell.angle_alpha   90.00
_cell.angle_beta   90.00
_cell.angle_gamma   90.00
#
_symmetry.space_group_name_H-M   'P 1'
#
loop_
_entity.id
_entity.type
_entity.pdbx_description
1 polymer ?
#
loop_
_entity_poly.entity_id
_entity_poly.type
_entity_poly.pdbx_seq_one_letter_code
_entity_poly.pdbx_strand_id
1 'polypeptide(L)' 'MRNTRSRRQQILQQLIEHGSVQVAELVGRYGVSAVTIRTDLGHFEEQGLATRTHGGATLVRTPPQE' A
#
# COMPACT_ATOMS: atom_id res chain seq x y z
N MET A 1 14.96 10.96 4.09
CA MET A 1 13.69 10.24 3.80
C MET A 1 13.97 9.15 2.77
N ARG A 2 14.34 7.95 3.23
CA ARG A 2 14.88 6.90 2.35
C ARG A 2 13.74 6.14 1.66
N ASN A 3 13.62 6.38 0.36
CA ASN A 3 13.10 5.47 -0.66
C ASN A 3 11.58 5.15 -0.67
N THR A 4 10.74 6.17 -0.92
CA THR A 4 9.29 6.03 -1.19
C THR A 4 8.95 4.97 -2.25
N ARG A 5 9.82 4.78 -3.27
CA ARG A 5 9.61 3.75 -4.30
C ARG A 5 9.74 2.34 -3.73
N SER A 6 10.80 2.09 -2.96
CA SER A 6 11.00 0.80 -2.29
C SER A 6 9.87 0.48 -1.29
N ARG A 7 9.42 1.48 -0.52
CA ARG A 7 8.27 1.30 0.40
C ARG A 7 6.99 0.93 -0.35
N ARG A 8 6.67 1.65 -1.43
CA ARG A 8 5.50 1.33 -2.26
C ARG A 8 5.57 -0.09 -2.82
N GLN A 9 6.71 -0.51 -3.35
CA GLN A 9 6.86 -1.89 -3.84
C GLN A 9 6.63 -2.93 -2.73
N GLN A 10 7.14 -2.69 -1.52
CA GLN A 10 6.91 -3.60 -0.39
C GLN A 10 5.44 -3.62 0.07
N ILE A 11 4.78 -2.47 0.13
CA ILE A 11 3.34 -2.39 0.46
C ILE A 11 2.50 -3.13 -0.59
N LEU A 12 2.82 -2.94 -1.87
CA LEU A 12 2.12 -3.62 -2.95
C LEU A 12 2.34 -5.14 -2.89
N GLN A 13 3.56 -5.60 -2.61
CA GLN A 13 3.84 -7.03 -2.41
C GLN A 13 3.00 -7.60 -1.27
N GLN A 14 2.93 -6.91 -0.13
CA GLN A 14 2.09 -7.32 0.99
C GLN A 14 0.60 -7.37 0.61
N LEU A 15 0.14 -6.40 -0.18
CA LEU A 15 -1.23 -6.34 -0.66
C LEU A 15 -1.55 -7.52 -1.60
N ILE A 16 -0.59 -7.94 -2.41
CA ILE A 16 -0.71 -9.12 -3.29
C ILE A 16 -0.73 -10.41 -2.45
N GLU A 17 0.17 -10.54 -1.48
CA GLU A 17 0.30 -11.74 -0.64
C GLU A 17 -0.89 -11.95 0.30
N HIS A 18 -1.39 -10.87 0.92
CA HIS A 18 -2.43 -10.94 1.95
C HIS A 18 -3.82 -10.56 1.44
N GLY A 19 -3.92 -10.00 0.23
CA GLY A 19 -5.17 -9.48 -0.34
C GLY A 19 -5.67 -8.18 0.29
N SER A 20 -5.17 -7.79 1.46
CA SER A 20 -5.48 -6.52 2.13
C SER A 20 -4.35 -6.10 3.08
N VAL A 21 -4.28 -4.81 3.38
CA VAL A 21 -3.31 -4.23 4.33
C VAL A 21 -3.96 -3.18 5.21
N GLN A 22 -3.47 -3.03 6.44
CA GLN A 22 -3.93 -2.02 7.38
C GLN A 22 -2.94 -0.87 7.55
N VAL A 23 -3.42 0.37 7.55
CA VAL A 23 -2.60 1.58 7.71
C VAL A 23 -1.81 1.53 9.01
N ALA A 24 -2.43 1.11 10.11
CA ALA A 24 -1.77 1.05 11.42
C ALA A 24 -0.55 0.11 11.42
N GLU A 25 -0.65 -1.05 10.76
CA GLU A 25 0.45 -2.00 10.64
C GLU A 25 1.59 -1.46 9.78
N LEU A 26 1.26 -0.83 8.65
CA LEU A 26 2.26 -0.24 7.76
C LEU A 26 2.97 0.96 8.41
N VAL A 27 2.26 1.76 9.22
CA VAL A 27 2.85 2.84 10.02
C VAL A 27 3.92 2.29 10.96
N GLY A 28 3.58 1.26 11.75
CA GLY A 28 4.52 0.64 12.68
C GLY A 28 5.70 -0.02 11.97
N ARG A 29 5.45 -0.71 10.85
CA ARG A 29 6.47 -1.42 10.07
C ARG A 29 7.48 -0.49 9.40
N TYR A 30 7.01 0.59 8.77
CA TYR A 30 7.86 1.46 7.98
C TYR A 30 8.31 2.73 8.72
N GLY A 31 7.81 2.97 9.94
CA GLY A 31 8.16 4.14 10.74
C GLY A 31 7.77 5.46 10.08
N VAL A 32 6.68 5.47 9.29
CA VAL A 32 6.18 6.67 8.60
C VAL A 32 4.79 7.05 9.10
N SER A 33 4.39 8.29 8.85
CA SER A 33 3.07 8.76 9.27
C SER A 33 1.93 8.04 8.54
N ALA A 34 0.76 7.98 9.19
CA ALA A 34 -0.46 7.46 8.56
C ALA A 34 -0.87 8.23 7.30
N VAL A 35 -0.55 9.54 7.19
CA VAL A 35 -0.81 10.29 5.96
C VAL A 35 0.09 9.81 4.82
N THR A 36 1.36 9.50 5.09
CA THR A 36 2.28 8.92 4.10
C THR A 36 1.78 7.57 3.58
N ILE A 37 1.36 6.67 4.48
CA ILE A 37 0.77 5.39 4.06
C ILE A 37 -0.51 5.60 3.25
N ARG A 38 -1.40 6.50 3.68
CA ARG A 38 -2.64 6.80 2.93
C ARG A 38 -2.35 7.36 1.53
N THR A 39 -1.30 8.16 1.37
CA THR A 39 -0.84 8.62 0.05
C THR A 39 -0.33 7.46 -0.81
N ASP A 40 0.48 6.56 -0.24
CA ASP A 40 0.97 5.39 -0.96
C ASP A 40 -0.17 4.45 -1.40
N LEU A 41 -1.15 4.21 -0.52
CA LEU A 41 -2.35 3.42 -0.85
C LEU A 41 -3.23 4.12 -1.89
N GLY A 42 -3.34 5.44 -1.81
CA GLY A 42 -4.03 6.25 -2.83
C GLY A 42 -3.40 6.10 -4.22
N HIS A 43 -2.07 6.01 -4.29
CA HIS A 43 -1.38 5.76 -5.56
C HIS A 43 -1.77 4.42 -6.21
N PHE A 44 -1.97 3.37 -5.41
CA PHE A 44 -2.43 2.08 -5.92
C PHE A 44 -3.89 2.11 -6.34
N GLU A 45 -4.72 2.90 -5.66
CA GLU A 45 -6.11 3.14 -6.02
C GLU A 45 -6.24 3.90 -7.34
N GLU A 46 -5.42 4.94 -7.55
CA GLU A 46 -5.34 5.66 -8.83
C GLU A 46 -4.92 4.75 -9.99
N GLN A 47 -4.07 3.76 -9.72
CA GLN A 47 -3.68 2.73 -10.69
C GLN A 47 -4.72 1.60 -10.83
N GLY A 48 -5.77 1.59 -10.00
CA GLY A 48 -6.79 0.54 -9.93
C GLY A 48 -6.28 -0.80 -9.44
N LEU A 49 -5.12 -0.83 -8.78
CA LEU A 49 -4.53 -2.03 -8.17
C LEU A 49 -5.16 -2.34 -6.81
N ALA A 50 -5.64 -1.30 -6.11
CA ALA A 50 -6.23 -1.40 -4.79
C ALA A 50 -7.50 -0.55 -4.65
N THR A 51 -8.30 -0.79 -3.61
CA THR A 51 -9.38 0.10 -3.18
C THR A 51 -9.18 0.41 -1.71
N ARG A 52 -9.24 1.70 -1.34
CA ARG A 52 -9.11 2.11 0.07
C ARG A 52 -10.32 1.70 0.89
N THR A 53 -10.06 1.32 2.13
CA THR A 53 -11.09 1.03 3.15
C THR A 53 -10.90 1.98 4.34
N HIS A 54 -11.81 1.95 5.31
CA HIS A 54 -11.79 2.86 6.47
C HIS A 54 -10.46 2.91 7.25
N GLY A 55 -9.64 1.84 7.18
CA GLY A 55 -8.36 1.76 7.88
C GLY A 55 -7.22 1.17 7.05
N GLY A 56 -7.39 0.99 5.74
CA GLY A 56 -6.50 0.15 4.95
C GLY A 56 -6.74 0.23 3.45
N ALA A 57 -6.33 -0.81 2.74
CA ALA A 57 -6.70 -1.03 1.36
C ALA A 57 -6.81 -2.54 1.06
N THR A 58 -7.62 -2.87 0.08
CA THR A 58 -7.83 -4.24 -0.42
C THR A 58 -7.36 -4.33 -1.86
N LEU A 59 -6.74 -5.45 -2.24
CA LEU A 59 -6.28 -5.72 -3.60
C LEU A 59 -7.50 -5.82 -4.53
N VAL A 60 -7.46 -5.09 -5.64
CA VAL A 60 -8.47 -5.17 -6.71
C VAL A 60 -7.97 -6.08 -7.82
N ARG A 61 -6.71 -5.89 -8.23
CA ARG A 61 -6.05 -6.74 -9.22
C ARG A 61 -4.55 -6.75 -9.00
N THR A 62 -3.91 -7.85 -9.36
CA THR A 62 -2.47 -7.92 -9.46
C THR A 62 -1.99 -7.12 -10.67
N PRO A 63 -0.95 -6.27 -10.53
CA PRO A 63 -0.33 -5.65 -11.70
C PRO A 63 0.30 -6.73 -12.60
N PRO A 64 0.29 -6.53 -13.93
CA PRO A 64 0.99 -7.44 -14.83
C PRO A 64 2.48 -7.46 -14.46
N GLN A 65 3.04 -8.67 -14.38
CA GLN A 65 4.48 -8.88 -14.23
C GLN A 65 5.08 -8.69 -15.62
N GLU A 66 5.64 -7.50 -15.90
CA GLU A 66 6.50 -7.30 -17.08
C GLU A 66 7.86 -7.99 -16.91
#